data_AF-A0A1Z9FNY3-F1
#
_entry.id   AF-A0A1Z9FNY3-F1
#
_cell.length_a   1.000
_cell.length_b   1.000
_cell.length_c   1.000
_cell.angle_alpha   90.00
_cell.angle_beta   90.00
_cell.angle_gamma   90.00
#
_symmetry.space_group_name_H-M   'P 1'
#
loop_
_entity.id
_entity.type
_entity.pdbx_description
1 polymer ?
#
loop_
_entity_poly.entity_id
_entity_poly.type
_entity_poly.pdbx_seq_one_letter_code
_entity_poly.pdbx_strand_id
1 'polypeptide(L)'
;MTNMEMLLKKLTDLEERVAILESKNSKHKVNMATHITYHNPSINYSDWIKTLEPTQENMEQIFSQGYIQGMSIMLCSLIEQSTDPPIVFNPNKKYQLFIYVDGKWTQMENKDFELCIDIQQSKILKIFKQWKEENPKYLTDEYSEILSKYHQNILGTKYPKITTVQKIRNTVYNSLL
;
A
#
# COMPACT_ATOMS: atom_id res chain seq x y z
N MET A 1 15.22 45.86 -3.72
CA MET A 1 14.47 44.68 -3.28
C MET A 1 15.24 44.06 -2.13
N THR A 2 14.67 44.05 -0.92
CA THR A 2 15.34 43.49 0.26
C THR A 2 15.28 41.95 0.24
N ASN A 3 16.20 41.27 0.95
CA ASN A 3 16.19 39.81 1.05
C ASN A 3 14.83 39.26 1.53
N MET A 4 14.12 40.03 2.35
CA MET A 4 12.80 39.71 2.87
C MET A 4 11.71 39.74 1.77
N GLU A 5 11.75 40.71 0.86
CA GLU A 5 10.84 40.77 -0.30
C GLU A 5 11.09 39.59 -1.26
N MET A 6 12.35 39.18 -1.43
CA MET A 6 12.71 38.04 -2.26
C MET A 6 12.25 36.69 -1.64
N LEU A 7 12.28 36.58 -0.31
CA LEU A 7 11.75 35.42 0.43
C LEU A 7 10.23 35.32 0.33
N LEU A 8 9.53 36.44 0.50
CA LEU A 8 8.07 36.48 0.38
C LEU A 8 7.62 36.05 -1.02
N LYS A 9 8.26 36.57 -2.07
CA LYS A 9 7.96 36.18 -3.45
C LYS A 9 8.15 34.68 -3.69
N LYS A 10 9.22 34.08 -3.16
CA LYS A 10 9.47 32.64 -3.29
C LYS A 10 8.43 31.79 -2.56
N LEU A 11 7.93 32.24 -1.41
CA LEU A 11 6.85 31.55 -0.70
C LEU A 11 5.55 31.58 -1.51
N THR A 12 5.20 32.73 -2.07
CA THR A 12 3.99 32.85 -2.90
C THR A 12 4.07 31.99 -4.16
N ASP A 13 5.23 31.98 -4.83
CA ASP A 13 5.47 31.14 -6.01
C ASP A 13 5.40 29.64 -5.68
N LEU A 14 5.82 29.24 -4.46
CA LEU A 14 5.75 27.85 -4.00
C LEU A 14 4.31 27.46 -3.63
N GLU A 15 3.58 28.31 -2.93
CA GLU A 15 2.17 28.09 -2.58
C GLU A 15 1.30 27.94 -3.84
N GLU A 16 1.52 28.77 -4.85
CA GLU A 16 0.80 28.69 -6.13
C GLU A 16 1.14 27.39 -6.89
N ARG A 17 2.41 26.96 -6.87
CA ARG A 17 2.82 25.66 -7.44
C ARG A 17 2.19 24.48 -6.72
N VAL A 18 2.12 24.53 -5.39
CA VAL A 18 1.45 23.49 -4.59
C VAL A 18 -0.04 23.45 -4.93
N ALA A 19 -0.73 24.59 -5.02
CA ALA A 19 -2.14 24.63 -5.43
C ALA A 19 -2.38 24.10 -6.85
N ILE A 20 -1.46 24.36 -7.79
CA ILE A 20 -1.51 23.81 -9.15
C ILE A 20 -1.28 22.28 -9.12
N LEU A 21 -0.37 21.79 -8.29
CA LEU A 21 -0.12 20.35 -8.14
C LEU A 21 -1.29 19.64 -7.45
N GLU A 22 -1.88 20.25 -6.42
CA GLU A 22 -3.08 19.74 -5.74
C GLU A 22 -4.30 19.73 -6.66
N SER A 23 -4.48 20.75 -7.51
CA SER A 23 -5.57 20.77 -8.50
C SER A 23 -5.36 19.78 -9.64
N LYS A 24 -4.10 19.51 -10.05
CA LYS A 24 -3.75 18.43 -10.98
C LYS A 24 -3.86 17.03 -10.35
N ASN A 25 -3.77 16.95 -9.02
CA ASN A 25 -4.09 15.77 -8.22
C ASN A 25 -5.59 15.60 -7.96
N SER A 26 -6.46 16.31 -8.69
CA SER A 26 -7.86 15.88 -8.84
C SER A 26 -7.86 14.54 -9.58
N LYS A 27 -7.69 13.47 -8.80
CA LYS A 27 -7.71 12.07 -9.19
C LYS A 27 -8.70 11.93 -10.32
N HIS A 28 -8.17 11.75 -11.54
CA HIS A 28 -9.00 11.62 -12.72
C HIS A 28 -10.06 10.58 -12.38
N LYS A 29 -11.32 11.00 -12.29
CA LYS A 29 -12.46 10.10 -12.26
C LYS A 29 -12.52 9.45 -13.63
N VAL A 30 -11.56 8.56 -13.89
CA VAL A 30 -11.57 7.70 -15.05
C VAL A 30 -12.90 6.98 -14.95
N ASN A 31 -13.72 7.12 -15.99
CA ASN A 31 -14.98 6.40 -16.05
C ASN A 31 -14.62 4.91 -16.03
N MET A 32 -14.85 4.28 -14.88
CA MET A 32 -14.45 2.91 -14.60
C MET A 32 -14.98 1.93 -15.65
N ALA A 33 -16.19 2.20 -16.16
CA ALA A 33 -16.79 1.41 -17.21
C ALA A 33 -16.00 1.52 -18.52
N THR A 34 -15.49 2.70 -18.89
CA THR A 34 -14.65 2.84 -20.08
C THR A 34 -13.27 2.22 -19.86
N HIS A 35 -12.68 2.34 -18.67
CA HIS A 35 -11.38 1.73 -18.38
C HIS A 35 -11.44 0.20 -18.45
N ILE A 36 -12.38 -0.43 -17.76
CA ILE A 36 -12.61 -1.89 -17.84
C ILE A 36 -12.87 -2.35 -19.28
N THR A 37 -13.60 -1.56 -20.08
CA THR A 37 -14.01 -1.97 -21.43
C THR A 37 -12.86 -1.93 -22.44
N TYR A 38 -11.93 -0.97 -22.31
CA TYR A 38 -10.89 -0.72 -23.32
C TYR A 38 -9.47 -1.02 -22.84
N HIS A 39 -9.30 -1.40 -21.57
CA HIS A 39 -8.00 -1.68 -20.99
C HIS A 39 -7.93 -3.13 -20.48
N ASN A 40 -6.97 -3.89 -21.01
CA ASN A 40 -6.69 -5.27 -20.61
C ASN A 40 -5.23 -5.36 -20.16
N PRO A 41 -4.98 -5.46 -18.85
CA PRO A 41 -3.63 -5.63 -18.33
C PRO A 41 -2.95 -6.86 -18.93
N SER A 42 -1.64 -6.76 -19.15
CA SER A 42 -0.84 -7.86 -19.70
C SER A 42 -0.66 -9.05 -18.75
N ILE A 43 -0.95 -8.85 -17.46
CA ILE A 43 -0.73 -9.81 -16.38
C ILE A 43 -2.02 -10.01 -15.57
N ASN A 44 -2.28 -11.25 -15.15
CA ASN A 44 -3.38 -11.57 -14.25
C ASN A 44 -3.06 -11.07 -12.83
N TYR A 45 -4.11 -10.72 -12.09
CA TYR A 45 -4.01 -10.25 -10.71
C TYR A 45 -3.20 -11.19 -9.80
N SER A 46 -3.45 -12.50 -9.88
CA SER A 46 -2.76 -13.51 -9.06
C SER A 46 -1.26 -13.60 -9.32
N ASP A 47 -0.81 -13.24 -10.51
CA ASP A 47 0.61 -13.26 -10.86
C ASP A 47 1.26 -11.91 -10.57
N TRP A 48 0.54 -10.81 -10.83
CA TRP A 48 0.99 -9.47 -10.47
C TRP A 48 1.23 -9.29 -8.97
N ILE A 49 0.36 -9.79 -8.09
CA ILE A 49 0.61 -9.70 -6.64
C ILE A 49 1.93 -10.40 -6.24
N LYS A 50 2.40 -11.39 -7.01
CA LYS A 50 3.69 -12.06 -6.77
C LYS A 50 4.87 -11.23 -7.25
N THR A 51 4.69 -10.24 -8.13
CA THR A 51 5.76 -9.36 -8.60
C THR A 51 6.01 -8.17 -7.69
N LEU A 52 5.09 -7.89 -6.75
CA LEU A 52 5.26 -6.79 -5.79
C LEU A 52 6.36 -7.11 -4.78
N GLU A 53 7.40 -6.30 -4.70
CA GLU A 53 8.54 -6.55 -3.81
C GLU A 53 8.55 -5.53 -2.66
N PRO A 54 8.06 -5.89 -1.47
CA PRO A 54 8.16 -5.02 -0.31
C PRO A 54 9.63 -4.86 0.11
N THR A 55 9.95 -3.72 0.71
CA THR A 55 11.31 -3.36 1.13
C THR A 55 11.51 -3.50 2.65
N GLN A 56 12.76 -3.36 3.10
CA GLN A 56 13.07 -3.24 4.52
C GLN A 56 12.35 -2.05 5.17
N GLU A 57 12.26 -0.91 4.48
CA GLU A 57 11.52 0.26 4.96
C GLU A 57 10.05 -0.10 5.23
N ASN A 58 9.41 -0.88 4.34
CA ASN A 58 8.03 -1.32 4.56
C ASN A 58 7.89 -2.18 5.82
N MET A 59 8.86 -3.05 6.11
CA MET A 59 8.88 -3.84 7.35
C MET A 59 9.06 -2.91 8.58
N GLU A 60 9.92 -1.90 8.51
CA GLU A 60 10.12 -0.91 9.59
C GLU A 60 8.87 -0.06 9.83
N GLN A 61 8.09 0.23 8.78
CA GLN A 61 6.76 0.83 8.92
C GLN A 61 5.79 -0.08 9.69
N ILE A 62 5.82 -1.40 9.45
CA ILE A 62 5.01 -2.37 10.21
C ILE A 62 5.44 -2.41 11.68
N PHE A 63 6.73 -2.31 11.98
CA PHE A 63 7.23 -2.24 13.36
C PHE A 63 6.69 -1.04 14.13
N SER A 64 6.75 0.14 13.50
CA SER A 64 6.39 1.41 14.13
C SER A 64 4.88 1.63 14.21
N GLN A 65 4.14 1.32 13.13
CA GLN A 65 2.72 1.65 13.00
C GLN A 65 1.78 0.46 13.28
N GLY A 66 2.34 -0.75 13.40
CA GLY A 66 1.58 -1.99 13.54
C GLY A 66 1.08 -2.55 12.21
N TYR A 67 0.62 -3.81 12.25
CA TYR A 67 0.32 -4.60 11.05
C TYR A 67 -0.64 -3.92 10.08
N ILE A 68 -1.82 -3.49 10.55
CA ILE A 68 -2.88 -2.97 9.68
C ILE A 68 -2.41 -1.71 8.95
N GLN A 69 -1.84 -0.76 9.67
CA GLN A 69 -1.42 0.51 9.07
C GLN A 69 -0.18 0.32 8.18
N GLY A 70 0.84 -0.39 8.66
CA GLY A 70 2.06 -0.65 7.89
C GLY A 70 1.80 -1.42 6.60
N MET A 71 0.98 -2.48 6.67
CA MET A 71 0.57 -3.26 5.48
C MET A 71 -0.24 -2.42 4.50
N SER A 72 -1.13 -1.55 4.99
CA SER A 72 -1.93 -0.68 4.12
C SER A 72 -1.05 0.32 3.36
N ILE A 73 -0.14 0.99 4.05
CA ILE A 73 0.80 1.96 3.44
C ILE A 73 1.67 1.25 2.39
N MET A 74 2.21 0.08 2.75
CA MET A 74 3.04 -0.71 1.85
C MET A 74 2.27 -1.10 0.58
N LEU A 75 1.05 -1.63 0.72
CA LEU A 75 0.25 -2.03 -0.44
C LEU A 75 -0.10 -0.83 -1.33
N CYS A 76 -0.48 0.32 -0.76
CA CYS A 76 -0.72 1.53 -1.54
C CYS A 76 0.52 1.94 -2.35
N SER A 77 1.68 2.00 -1.68
CA SER A 77 2.94 2.37 -2.31
C SER A 77 3.31 1.41 -3.46
N LEU A 78 3.17 0.10 -3.24
CA LEU A 78 3.44 -0.92 -4.26
C LEU A 78 2.47 -0.85 -5.46
N ILE A 79 1.19 -0.54 -5.20
CA ILE A 79 0.19 -0.35 -6.26
C ILE A 79 0.50 0.91 -7.07
N GLU A 80 0.79 2.03 -6.42
CA GLU A 80 1.08 3.31 -7.08
C GLU A 80 2.36 3.27 -7.93
N GLN A 81 3.35 2.48 -7.51
CA GLN A 81 4.59 2.26 -8.27
C GLN A 81 4.44 1.26 -9.41
N SER A 82 3.35 0.49 -9.44
CA SER A 82 3.13 -0.50 -10.50
C SER A 82 2.78 0.17 -11.80
N THR A 83 3.48 -0.22 -12.87
CA THR A 83 3.06 0.15 -14.23
C THR A 83 1.95 -0.79 -14.65
N ASP A 84 0.75 -0.24 -14.85
CA ASP A 84 -0.45 -0.97 -15.27
C ASP A 84 -0.90 -2.10 -14.29
N PRO A 85 -1.33 -1.76 -13.07
CA PRO A 85 -1.77 -2.76 -12.11
C PRO A 85 -3.13 -3.37 -12.52
N PRO A 86 -3.29 -4.71 -12.50
CA PRO A 86 -4.54 -5.42 -12.81
C PRO A 86 -5.59 -5.33 -11.68
N ILE A 87 -5.71 -4.15 -11.06
CA ILE A 87 -6.67 -3.82 -10.03
C ILE A 87 -7.16 -2.39 -10.24
N VAL A 88 -8.46 -2.19 -10.12
CA VAL A 88 -9.11 -0.90 -10.38
C VAL A 88 -10.27 -0.68 -9.40
N PHE A 89 -10.47 0.58 -9.05
CA PHE A 89 -11.41 1.00 -8.02
C PHE A 89 -12.72 1.45 -8.64
N ASN A 90 -13.87 1.07 -8.07
CA ASN A 90 -15.15 1.61 -8.53
C ASN A 90 -15.42 2.98 -7.87
N PRO A 91 -15.39 4.10 -8.61
CA PRO A 91 -15.64 5.42 -8.01
C PRO A 91 -17.10 5.59 -7.54
N ASN A 92 -18.03 4.77 -8.05
CA ASN A 92 -19.46 4.90 -7.79
C ASN A 92 -19.97 4.00 -6.65
N LYS A 93 -19.20 2.97 -6.25
CA LYS A 93 -19.59 2.03 -5.18
C LYS A 93 -18.46 1.80 -4.20
N LYS A 94 -18.67 2.24 -2.96
CA LYS A 94 -17.71 2.10 -1.86
C LYS A 94 -17.23 0.66 -1.71
N TYR A 95 -15.92 0.49 -1.53
CA TYR A 95 -15.22 -0.76 -1.26
C TYR A 95 -15.31 -1.84 -2.36
N GLN A 96 -15.78 -1.47 -3.56
CA GLN A 96 -15.80 -2.38 -4.70
C GLN A 96 -14.53 -2.21 -5.53
N LEU A 97 -13.79 -3.31 -5.67
CA LEU A 97 -12.58 -3.43 -6.46
C LEU A 97 -12.85 -4.42 -7.59
N PHE A 98 -12.27 -4.19 -8.75
CA PHE A 98 -12.23 -5.17 -9.82
C PHE A 98 -10.79 -5.59 -10.08
N ILE A 99 -10.61 -6.86 -10.43
CA ILE A 99 -9.33 -7.48 -10.74
C ILE A 99 -9.39 -8.15 -12.11
N TYR A 100 -8.27 -8.14 -12.82
CA TYR A 100 -8.15 -8.81 -14.11
C TYR A 100 -7.72 -10.26 -13.92
N VAL A 101 -8.59 -11.19 -14.32
CA VAL A 101 -8.39 -12.64 -14.17
C VAL A 101 -8.93 -13.34 -15.41
N ASP A 102 -8.13 -14.24 -16.00
CA ASP A 102 -8.51 -15.06 -17.15
C ASP A 102 -9.07 -14.24 -18.33
N GLY A 103 -8.42 -13.12 -18.63
CA GLY A 103 -8.77 -12.28 -19.78
C GLY A 103 -9.97 -11.35 -19.55
N LYS A 104 -10.50 -11.24 -18.33
CA LYS A 104 -11.67 -10.41 -18.01
C LYS A 104 -11.54 -9.70 -16.67
N TRP A 105 -12.20 -8.55 -16.57
CA TRP A 105 -12.41 -7.88 -15.30
C TRP A 105 -13.51 -8.56 -14.49
N THR A 106 -13.19 -8.90 -13.24
CA THR A 106 -14.12 -9.53 -12.29
C THR A 106 -14.13 -8.75 -10.99
N GLN A 107 -15.26 -8.78 -10.27
CA GLN A 107 -15.32 -8.16 -8.96
C GLN A 107 -14.44 -8.95 -7.98
N MET A 108 -13.54 -8.25 -7.28
CA MET A 108 -12.66 -8.84 -6.28
C MET A 108 -13.45 -9.35 -5.08
N GLU A 109 -13.31 -10.63 -4.79
CA GLU A 109 -13.84 -11.28 -3.59
C GLU A 109 -12.89 -11.09 -2.41
N ASN A 110 -13.38 -11.36 -1.19
CA ASN A 110 -12.54 -11.25 0.02
C ASN A 110 -11.32 -12.18 -0.04
N LYS A 111 -11.48 -13.38 -0.61
CA LYS A 111 -10.41 -14.38 -0.74
C LYS A 111 -9.25 -13.89 -1.62
N ASP A 112 -9.55 -13.08 -2.64
CA ASP A 112 -8.53 -12.57 -3.56
C ASP A 112 -7.65 -11.53 -2.85
N PHE A 113 -8.27 -10.66 -2.06
CA PHE A 113 -7.54 -9.68 -1.25
C PHE A 113 -6.79 -10.33 -0.09
N GLU A 114 -7.37 -11.36 0.53
CA GLU A 114 -6.70 -12.17 1.55
C GLU A 114 -5.44 -12.85 1.00
N LEU A 115 -5.52 -13.42 -0.20
CA LEU A 115 -4.37 -14.00 -0.89
C LEU A 115 -3.26 -12.96 -1.13
N CYS A 116 -3.62 -11.74 -1.52
CA CYS A 116 -2.66 -10.65 -1.66
C CYS A 116 -1.92 -10.38 -0.34
N ILE A 117 -2.66 -10.24 0.77
CA ILE A 117 -2.08 -10.03 2.11
C ILE A 117 -1.15 -11.18 2.49
N ASP A 118 -1.59 -12.44 2.31
CA ASP A 118 -0.82 -13.62 2.69
C ASP A 118 0.51 -13.72 1.90
N ILE A 119 0.48 -13.39 0.60
CA ILE A 119 1.68 -13.33 -0.24
C ILE A 119 2.64 -12.24 0.25
N GLN A 120 2.15 -11.02 0.49
CA GLN A 120 3.02 -9.93 0.95
C GLN A 120 3.55 -10.16 2.36
N GLN A 121 2.73 -10.71 3.27
CA GLN A 121 3.17 -11.07 4.61
C GLN A 121 4.30 -12.11 4.56
N SER A 122 4.21 -13.09 3.67
CA SER A 122 5.27 -14.09 3.48
C SER A 122 6.58 -13.46 3.01
N LYS A 123 6.53 -12.41 2.18
CA LYS A 123 7.73 -11.65 1.76
C LYS A 123 8.32 -10.82 2.90
N ILE A 124 7.47 -10.11 3.65
CA ILE A 124 7.89 -9.37 4.85
C ILE A 124 8.55 -10.30 5.89
N LEU A 125 8.02 -11.50 6.09
CA LEU A 125 8.62 -12.50 6.99
C LEU A 125 10.05 -12.90 6.58
N LYS A 126 10.33 -12.97 5.27
CA LYS A 126 11.68 -13.24 4.76
C LYS A 126 12.63 -12.07 5.06
N ILE A 127 12.18 -10.85 4.79
CA ILE A 127 12.95 -9.62 5.09
C ILE A 127 13.24 -9.53 6.58
N PHE A 128 12.25 -9.83 7.42
CA PHE A 128 12.43 -9.82 8.87
C PHE A 128 13.39 -10.89 9.36
N LYS A 129 13.38 -12.07 8.75
CA LYS A 129 14.36 -13.12 9.06
C LYS A 129 15.78 -12.62 8.80
N GLN A 130 16.01 -12.03 7.63
CA GLN A 130 17.30 -11.44 7.27
C GLN A 130 17.69 -10.29 8.22
N TRP A 131 16.75 -9.39 8.52
CA TRP A 131 16.98 -8.29 9.46
C TRP A 131 17.44 -8.78 10.85
N LYS A 132 16.90 -9.89 11.35
CA LYS A 132 17.34 -10.49 12.63
C LYS A 132 18.77 -11.04 12.56
N GLU A 133 19.16 -11.62 11.43
CA GLU A 133 20.53 -12.10 11.21
C GLU A 133 21.53 -10.93 11.17
N GLU A 134 21.13 -9.80 10.57
CA GLU A 134 21.94 -8.58 10.48
C GLU A 134 21.97 -7.77 11.79
N ASN A 135 21.00 -7.98 12.69
CA ASN A 135 20.87 -7.23 13.93
C ASN A 135 20.83 -8.14 15.17
N PRO A 136 21.90 -8.93 15.44
CA PRO A 136 21.92 -9.94 16.49
C PRO A 136 21.74 -9.34 17.90
N LYS A 137 22.00 -8.05 18.09
CA LYS A 137 21.76 -7.33 19.36
C LYS A 137 20.32 -7.45 19.84
N TYR A 138 19.33 -7.55 18.94
CA TYR A 138 17.92 -7.67 19.32
C TYR A 138 17.54 -9.08 19.81
N LEU A 139 18.45 -10.06 19.69
CA LEU A 139 18.25 -11.44 20.15
C LEU A 139 18.65 -11.65 21.61
N THR A 140 19.08 -10.59 22.31
CA THR A 140 19.39 -10.63 23.73
C THR A 140 18.14 -10.38 24.59
N ASP A 141 18.21 -10.75 25.86
CA ASP A 141 17.10 -10.58 26.81
C ASP A 141 16.68 -9.10 26.97
N GLU A 142 17.64 -8.16 26.85
CA GLU A 142 17.40 -6.71 26.94
C GLU A 142 16.37 -6.22 25.91
N TYR A 143 16.36 -6.82 24.72
CA TYR A 143 15.47 -6.42 23.62
C TYR A 143 14.31 -7.38 23.40
N SER A 144 14.12 -8.37 24.28
CA SER A 144 13.11 -9.42 24.14
C SER A 144 11.68 -8.87 23.99
N GLU A 145 11.32 -7.83 24.75
CA GLU A 145 10.00 -7.18 24.66
C GLU A 145 9.80 -6.47 23.31
N ILE A 146 10.82 -5.74 22.85
CA ILE A 146 10.79 -5.02 21.57
C ILE A 146 10.68 -6.03 20.42
N LEU A 147 11.49 -7.09 20.45
CA LEU A 147 11.46 -8.14 19.44
C LEU A 147 10.12 -8.88 19.43
N SER A 148 9.53 -9.12 20.61
CA SER A 148 8.19 -9.72 20.73
C SER A 148 7.11 -8.83 20.11
N LYS A 149 7.18 -7.51 20.32
CA LYS A 149 6.28 -6.54 19.68
C LYS A 149 6.46 -6.54 18.15
N TYR A 150 7.69 -6.58 17.66
CA TYR A 150 7.97 -6.68 16.22
C TYR A 150 7.40 -7.96 15.61
N HIS A 151 7.57 -9.10 16.29
CA HIS A 151 6.95 -10.36 15.91
C HIS A 151 5.43 -10.28 15.85
N GLN A 152 4.78 -9.73 16.89
CA GLN A 152 3.32 -9.54 16.91
C GLN A 152 2.85 -8.65 15.76
N ASN A 153 3.59 -7.57 15.49
CA ASN A 153 3.27 -6.63 14.42
C ASN A 153 3.44 -7.24 13.03
N ILE A 154 4.44 -8.08 12.78
CA ILE A 154 4.61 -8.75 11.48
C ILE A 154 3.58 -9.87 11.30
N LEU A 155 3.26 -10.61 12.35
CA LEU A 155 2.29 -11.70 12.28
C LEU A 155 0.84 -11.20 12.21
N GLY A 156 0.58 -9.96 12.61
CA GLY A 156 -0.76 -9.37 12.55
C GLY A 156 -1.76 -9.99 13.52
N THR A 157 -1.29 -10.65 14.58
CA THR A 157 -2.11 -11.47 15.49
C THR A 157 -2.93 -10.67 16.51
N LYS A 158 -2.86 -9.33 16.46
CA LYS A 158 -3.61 -8.45 17.38
C LYS A 158 -5.13 -8.52 17.17
N TYR A 159 -5.59 -8.82 15.96
CA TYR A 159 -7.01 -8.88 15.60
C TYR A 159 -7.32 -10.14 14.78
N PRO A 160 -8.58 -10.64 14.77
CA PRO A 160 -8.99 -11.74 13.91
C PRO A 160 -8.69 -11.46 12.42
N LYS A 161 -8.26 -12.49 11.68
CA LYS A 161 -7.84 -12.36 10.28
C LYS A 161 -8.86 -11.59 9.43
N ILE A 162 -10.15 -11.95 9.53
CA ILE A 162 -11.22 -11.29 8.78
C ILE A 162 -11.32 -9.79 9.05
N THR A 163 -11.18 -9.36 10.31
CA THR A 163 -11.20 -7.95 10.70
C THR A 163 -9.96 -7.21 10.19
N THR A 164 -8.80 -7.86 10.26
CA THR A 164 -7.54 -7.33 9.75
C THR A 164 -7.60 -7.10 8.24
N VAL A 165 -8.01 -8.13 7.48
CA VAL A 165 -8.16 -8.07 6.02
C VAL A 165 -9.13 -6.97 5.60
N GLN A 166 -10.29 -6.87 6.26
CA GLN A 166 -11.28 -5.82 5.97
C GLN A 166 -10.75 -4.41 6.24
N LYS A 167 -10.05 -4.20 7.37
CA LYS A 167 -9.49 -2.89 7.72
C LYS A 167 -8.43 -2.47 6.70
N ILE A 168 -7.52 -3.38 6.33
CA ILE A 168 -6.50 -3.10 5.31
C ILE A 168 -7.16 -2.77 3.97
N ARG A 169 -8.14 -3.58 3.54
CA ARG A 169 -8.89 -3.35 2.28
C ARG A 169 -9.53 -1.97 2.24
N ASN A 170 -10.19 -1.56 3.32
CA ASN A 170 -10.86 -0.27 3.38
C ASN A 170 -9.87 0.89 3.36
N THR A 171 -8.74 0.77 4.08
CA THR A 171 -7.68 1.78 4.05
C THR A 171 -7.09 1.92 2.65
N VAL A 172 -6.72 0.81 2.01
CA VAL A 172 -6.16 0.81 0.65
C VAL A 172 -7.15 1.42 -0.36
N TYR A 173 -8.43 1.05 -0.27
CA TYR A 173 -9.49 1.63 -1.10
C TYR A 173 -9.60 3.15 -0.95
N ASN A 174 -9.57 3.64 0.30
CA ASN A 174 -9.72 5.08 0.57
C ASN A 174 -8.46 5.89 0.20
N SER A 175 -7.28 5.30 0.27
CA SER A 175 -6.03 5.98 -0.09
C SER A 175 -5.90 6.16 -1.60
N LEU A 176 -6.30 5.17 -2.39
CA LEU A 176 -6.09 5.14 -3.83
C LEU A 176 -7.20 5.82 -4.65
N LEU A 177 -8.34 6.14 -4.03
CA LEU A 177 -9.48 6.87 -4.65
C LEU A 177 -9.56 8.35 -4.31
#